data_AF-A0A7X4ATJ7-F1
#
_entry.id   AF-A0A7X4ATJ7-F1
#
_cell.length_a   1.000
_cell.length_b   1.000
_cell.length_c   1.000
_cell.angle_alpha   90.00
_cell.angle_beta   90.00
_cell.angle_gamma   90.00
#
_symmetry.space_group_name_H-M   'P 1'
#
loop_
_entity.id
_entity.type
_entity.pdbx_description
1 polymer ?
#
loop_
_entity_poly.entity_id
_entity_poly.type
_entity_poly.pdbx_seq_one_letter_code
_entity_poly.pdbx_strand_id
1 'polypeptide(L)'
;MTTRRNPLRIAFALPLLALAVLACSSGEEPEGPLATPTPTAVPTVGVANPSEAVDPNAPQIIYTGIGFVPKRLDIEPGTQVRFVNASDQPLWPASNIHPTHAILPELDAKGAVPPGETWAFTFKTRGFWRFHNHLAPEIGGLVVALGEGGPTPVPLVLEVPDREFETPNEISVDDYVGLIEDDVLLARFVKRYGPEHTVRLLKESESYIEVDCHQRAHDLGRAAYEEFGAAAFALSGHECQAGSFHGATEALFASRGTANLEQDVATICAVADNPFFRHQCIHGVGHGLMAWTTYELHDALPLCDRMPTEMDKGSCYSGVFMENIVGGLTGLMGHVTNYLKEDDPHFPCDIVDEQYQVPCYFYQTSHMINVFDRDFSKVAQACAETPPAAHQNCFQSYGRDVGNVTRQDPATAILYCSYAPAGQNRVYCIEGAAQDRFWEKSGADDALAMCAMVENEGEKDACYWTIIVRARDVFTTKQEFDNFCARIDPQWRKWCATAEAQLSS
;
A
#
# COMPACT_ATOMS: atom_id res chain seq x y z
N MET A 1 -15.35 -15.39 -40.39
CA MET A 1 -16.37 -14.32 -40.44
C MET A 1 -15.86 -13.18 -39.57
N THR A 2 -15.43 -12.10 -40.20
CA THR A 2 -14.80 -10.92 -39.60
C THR A 2 -15.87 -9.91 -39.21
N THR A 3 -16.11 -9.71 -37.92
CA THR A 3 -16.93 -8.61 -37.40
C THR A 3 -16.01 -7.57 -36.78
N ARG A 4 -15.71 -6.52 -37.55
CA ARG A 4 -15.13 -5.27 -37.04
C ARG A 4 -16.18 -4.60 -36.14
N ARG A 5 -15.84 -4.33 -34.88
CA ARG A 5 -16.64 -3.45 -34.00
C ARG A 5 -16.14 -2.01 -34.16
N ASN A 6 -17.06 -1.11 -34.45
CA ASN A 6 -16.85 0.35 -34.45
C ASN A 6 -16.84 0.86 -33.00
N PRO A 7 -15.91 1.73 -32.59
CA PRO A 7 -16.03 2.44 -31.32
C PRO A 7 -17.03 3.60 -31.47
N LEU A 8 -18.04 3.61 -30.61
CA LEU A 8 -18.98 4.72 -30.48
C LEU A 8 -18.23 5.88 -29.79
N ARG A 9 -18.02 6.98 -30.52
CA ARG A 9 -17.47 8.22 -29.94
C ARG A 9 -18.57 8.89 -29.12
N ILE A 10 -18.45 8.84 -27.80
CA ILE A 10 -19.23 9.69 -26.89
C ILE A 10 -18.53 11.04 -26.84
N ALA A 11 -19.20 12.06 -27.39
CA ALA A 11 -18.74 13.45 -27.31
C ALA A 11 -19.02 14.00 -25.91
N PHE A 12 -17.97 14.32 -25.16
CA PHE A 12 -18.07 15.10 -23.93
C PHE A 12 -18.45 16.55 -24.27
N ALA A 13 -19.63 16.98 -23.84
CA ALA A 13 -20.03 18.38 -23.84
C ALA A 13 -19.57 19.02 -22.51
N LEU A 14 -18.57 19.90 -22.56
CA LEU A 14 -18.25 20.80 -21.45
C LEU A 14 -19.35 21.87 -21.31
N PRO A 15 -19.82 22.18 -20.09
CA PRO A 15 -20.64 23.36 -19.88
C PRO A 15 -19.73 24.60 -19.76
N LEU A 16 -19.86 25.50 -20.75
CA LEU A 16 -19.36 26.88 -20.68
C LEU A 16 -20.17 27.65 -19.63
N LEU A 17 -19.52 28.08 -18.54
CA LEU A 17 -20.09 29.08 -17.62
C LEU A 17 -19.99 30.46 -18.28
N ALA A 18 -21.12 30.97 -18.77
CA ALA A 18 -21.24 32.35 -19.24
C ALA A 18 -21.64 33.26 -18.07
N LEU A 19 -20.81 34.26 -17.77
CA LEU A 19 -21.19 35.40 -16.93
C LEU A 19 -22.31 36.19 -17.62
N ALA A 20 -23.48 36.26 -16.99
CA ALA A 20 -24.53 37.22 -17.35
C ALA A 20 -24.72 38.21 -16.19
N VAL A 21 -24.28 39.44 -16.43
CA VAL A 21 -24.61 40.62 -15.62
C VAL A 21 -25.99 41.11 -16.06
N LEU A 22 -26.95 41.18 -15.13
CA LEU A 22 -28.15 41.99 -15.30
C LEU A 22 -28.57 42.63 -13.98
N ALA A 23 -28.75 43.94 -14.05
CA ALA A 23 -29.09 44.82 -12.95
C ALA A 23 -30.60 45.13 -12.89
N CYS A 24 -31.06 45.36 -11.65
CA CYS A 24 -32.22 46.15 -11.19
C CYS A 24 -33.66 45.68 -11.50
N SER A 25 -34.45 45.38 -10.45
CA SER A 25 -35.40 46.36 -9.86
C SER A 25 -36.26 45.74 -8.71
N SER A 26 -36.27 46.48 -7.60
CA SER A 26 -37.18 46.57 -6.44
C SER A 26 -38.48 45.73 -6.36
N GLY A 27 -38.67 45.13 -5.18
CA GLY A 27 -39.97 44.82 -4.57
C GLY A 27 -39.79 44.55 -3.07
N GLU A 28 -40.04 45.57 -2.24
CA GLU A 28 -40.08 45.51 -0.77
C GLU A 28 -41.30 44.72 -0.26
N GLU A 29 -41.12 43.93 0.82
CA GLU A 29 -42.09 43.73 1.92
C GLU A 29 -41.39 42.99 3.11
N PRO A 30 -41.95 43.03 4.35
CA PRO A 30 -41.30 43.70 5.49
C PRO A 30 -40.53 42.77 6.45
N GLU A 31 -39.53 43.35 7.13
CA GLU A 31 -38.75 42.72 8.20
C GLU A 31 -39.60 42.49 9.46
N GLY A 32 -39.80 41.21 9.81
CA GLY A 32 -40.18 40.79 11.16
C GLY A 32 -38.95 40.75 12.09
N PRO A 33 -39.11 40.94 13.40
CA PRO A 33 -37.98 41.09 14.32
C PRO A 33 -37.12 39.83 14.40
N LEU A 34 -35.80 40.00 14.27
CA LEU A 34 -34.78 38.97 14.46
C LEU A 34 -35.01 38.21 15.77
N ALA A 35 -35.32 36.92 15.66
CA ALA A 35 -35.17 36.00 16.77
C ALA A 35 -33.68 35.83 17.06
N THR A 36 -33.26 36.17 18.28
CA THR A 36 -31.95 35.82 18.83
C THR A 36 -31.69 34.32 18.70
N PRO A 37 -30.50 33.88 18.26
CA PRO A 37 -30.18 32.46 18.24
C PRO A 37 -30.14 31.94 19.67
N THR A 38 -31.04 31.01 19.98
CA THR A 38 -30.98 30.18 21.18
C THR A 38 -29.66 29.42 21.19
N PRO A 39 -28.90 29.38 22.30
CA PRO A 39 -27.68 28.59 22.37
C PRO A 39 -28.03 27.11 22.20
N THR A 40 -27.49 26.49 21.16
CA THR A 40 -27.55 25.05 20.93
C THR A 40 -26.94 24.36 22.15
N ALA A 41 -27.72 23.50 22.80
CA ALA A 41 -27.27 22.72 23.95
C ALA A 41 -26.05 21.87 23.56
N VAL A 42 -24.96 22.03 24.31
CA VAL A 42 -23.80 21.13 24.27
C VAL A 42 -24.31 19.71 24.58
N PRO A 43 -23.93 18.66 23.82
CA PRO A 43 -24.31 17.31 24.16
C PRO A 43 -23.81 17.01 25.57
N THR A 44 -24.70 16.52 26.43
CA THR A 44 -24.35 16.06 27.78
C THR A 44 -23.49 14.81 27.65
N VAL A 45 -22.18 15.00 27.51
CA VAL A 45 -21.18 13.93 27.55
C VAL A 45 -21.15 13.37 28.97
N GLY A 46 -21.37 12.07 29.12
CA GLY A 46 -21.21 11.39 30.41
C GLY A 46 -19.79 11.59 30.96
N VAL A 47 -19.65 11.72 32.28
CA VAL A 47 -18.32 11.75 32.91
C VAL A 47 -17.70 10.35 32.79
N ALA A 48 -16.42 10.28 32.43
CA ALA A 48 -15.69 9.00 32.37
C ALA A 48 -15.85 8.24 33.69
N ASN A 49 -16.17 6.95 33.62
CA ASN A 49 -16.15 6.11 34.81
C ASN A 49 -14.70 5.95 35.29
N PRO A 50 -14.40 6.08 36.60
CA PRO A 50 -13.05 5.87 37.10
C PRO A 50 -12.61 4.43 36.80
N SER A 51 -11.66 4.29 35.87
CA SER A 51 -10.99 3.05 35.48
C SER A 51 -9.75 2.85 36.35
N GLU A 52 -9.71 1.75 37.09
CA GLU A 52 -8.61 1.29 37.95
C GLU A 52 -8.11 2.34 38.98
N ALA A 53 -7.44 1.88 40.05
CA ALA A 53 -6.73 2.82 40.91
C ALA A 53 -5.59 3.43 40.09
N VAL A 54 -5.56 4.77 39.97
CA VAL A 54 -4.50 5.49 39.26
C VAL A 54 -3.20 5.38 40.06
N ASP A 55 -2.19 4.71 39.50
CA ASP A 55 -0.84 4.70 40.08
C ASP A 55 -0.16 6.06 39.84
N PRO A 56 0.14 6.85 40.89
CA PRO A 56 0.75 8.17 40.72
C PRO A 56 2.13 8.14 40.04
N ASN A 57 2.83 6.99 40.05
CA ASN A 57 4.15 6.83 39.46
C ASN A 57 4.11 6.33 38.00
N ALA A 58 2.93 5.97 37.49
CA ALA A 58 2.78 5.55 36.10
C ALA A 58 3.17 6.70 35.14
N PRO A 59 3.79 6.38 33.98
CA PRO A 59 4.08 7.35 32.94
C PRO A 59 2.79 8.04 32.47
N GLN A 60 2.92 9.28 31.99
CA GLN A 60 1.77 10.11 31.67
C GLN A 60 1.84 10.72 30.26
N ILE A 61 0.65 10.89 29.68
CA ILE A 61 0.37 11.68 28.49
C ILE A 61 -0.52 12.84 28.92
N ILE A 62 -0.07 14.06 28.66
CA ILE A 62 -0.75 15.29 29.06
C ILE A 62 -1.51 15.87 27.86
N TYR A 63 -2.81 16.08 28.00
CA TYR A 63 -3.58 16.87 27.05
C TYR A 63 -3.51 18.35 27.42
N THR A 64 -3.08 19.18 26.46
CA THR A 64 -2.84 20.62 26.65
C THR A 64 -3.95 21.51 26.10
N GLY A 65 -5.00 20.93 25.52
CA GLY A 65 -6.06 21.66 24.81
C GLY A 65 -5.78 21.85 23.31
N ILE A 66 -4.50 21.77 22.91
CA ILE A 66 -4.09 21.79 21.49
C ILE A 66 -3.50 20.46 21.02
N GLY A 67 -3.10 19.59 21.95
CA GLY A 67 -2.37 18.37 21.63
C GLY A 67 -1.97 17.55 22.85
N PHE A 68 -1.50 16.33 22.58
CA PHE A 68 -0.94 15.42 23.58
C PHE A 68 0.58 15.60 23.71
N VAL A 69 1.08 15.62 24.96
CA VAL A 69 2.51 15.74 25.30
C VAL A 69 2.89 14.66 26.31
N PRO A 70 3.81 13.74 25.97
CA PRO A 70 4.40 13.56 24.65
C PRO A 70 3.36 13.05 23.63
N LYS A 71 3.62 13.27 22.34
CA LYS A 71 2.77 12.75 21.25
C LYS A 71 2.94 11.23 21.05
N ARG A 72 4.12 10.72 21.41
CA ARG A 72 4.48 9.30 21.42
C ARG A 72 5.01 8.91 22.81
N LEU A 73 4.56 7.77 23.33
CA LEU A 73 5.05 7.20 24.59
C LEU A 73 5.38 5.72 24.41
N ASP A 74 6.64 5.35 24.64
CA ASP A 74 7.12 3.98 24.53
C ASP A 74 7.16 3.34 25.94
N ILE A 75 6.59 2.14 26.07
CA ILE A 75 6.39 1.43 27.35
C ILE A 75 6.58 -0.08 27.18
N GLU A 76 6.78 -0.77 28.32
CA GLU A 76 6.71 -2.23 28.37
C GLU A 76 5.24 -2.71 28.42
N PRO A 77 4.90 -3.84 27.80
CA PRO A 77 3.60 -4.48 27.98
C PRO A 77 3.27 -4.73 29.47
N GLY A 78 2.03 -4.47 29.86
CA GLY A 78 1.54 -4.48 31.24
C GLY A 78 1.64 -3.14 31.97
N THR A 79 2.20 -2.09 31.34
CA THR A 79 2.34 -0.76 31.95
C THR A 79 1.01 0.00 31.96
N GLN A 80 0.67 0.61 33.10
CA GLN A 80 -0.42 1.59 33.21
C GLN A 80 0.08 2.96 32.70
N VAL A 81 -0.73 3.66 31.92
CA VAL A 81 -0.47 5.03 31.44
C VAL A 81 -1.56 5.95 31.94
N ARG A 82 -1.15 7.14 32.41
CA ARG A 82 -2.03 8.20 32.86
C ARG A 82 -2.30 9.22 31.75
N PHE A 83 -3.56 9.44 31.42
CA PHE A 83 -4.04 10.51 30.56
C PHE A 83 -4.49 11.69 31.42
N VAL A 84 -3.67 12.75 31.47
CA VAL A 84 -3.87 13.91 32.34
C VAL A 84 -4.47 15.05 31.53
N ASN A 85 -5.63 15.57 31.95
CA ASN A 85 -6.21 16.76 31.32
C ASN A 85 -5.66 18.04 31.97
N ALA A 86 -4.65 18.65 31.35
CA ALA A 86 -4.06 19.92 31.80
C ALA A 86 -4.61 21.13 31.04
N SER A 87 -5.80 21.00 30.44
CA SER A 87 -6.46 22.04 29.66
C SER A 87 -7.72 22.57 30.34
N ASP A 88 -8.37 23.57 29.75
CA ASP A 88 -9.70 24.06 30.13
C ASP A 88 -10.84 23.36 29.38
N GLN A 89 -10.52 22.44 28.46
CA GLN A 89 -11.47 21.66 27.67
C GLN A 89 -11.61 20.23 28.20
N PRO A 90 -12.76 19.55 27.98
CA PRO A 90 -12.89 18.13 28.30
C PRO A 90 -11.99 17.26 27.41
N LEU A 91 -11.43 16.20 28.00
CA LEU A 91 -10.62 15.20 27.31
C LEU A 91 -11.37 13.87 27.28
N TRP A 92 -11.47 13.20 26.14
CA TRP A 92 -11.95 11.82 26.08
C TRP A 92 -10.92 10.99 25.30
N PRO A 93 -9.95 10.32 25.96
CA PRO A 93 -9.02 9.44 25.29
C PRO A 93 -9.74 8.19 24.79
N ALA A 94 -9.62 7.90 23.49
CA ALA A 94 -10.19 6.71 22.88
C ALA A 94 -9.29 6.17 21.75
N SER A 95 -9.35 4.86 21.53
CA SER A 95 -8.58 4.18 20.50
C SER A 95 -9.01 4.58 19.10
N ASN A 96 -8.09 4.61 18.15
CA ASN A 96 -8.45 4.67 16.74
C ASN A 96 -9.09 3.34 16.29
N ILE A 97 -9.79 3.23 15.16
CA ILE A 97 -10.16 4.27 14.19
C ILE A 97 -11.42 5.01 14.69
N HIS A 98 -11.49 6.33 14.53
CA HIS A 98 -12.70 7.08 14.88
C HIS A 98 -13.83 6.84 13.85
N PRO A 99 -15.10 6.60 14.26
CA PRO A 99 -15.60 6.50 15.63
C PRO A 99 -15.69 5.06 16.19
N THR A 100 -15.19 4.06 15.47
CA THR A 100 -15.39 2.63 15.80
C THR A 100 -14.50 2.10 16.93
N HIS A 101 -13.38 2.77 17.22
CA HIS A 101 -12.36 2.39 18.21
C HIS A 101 -11.77 0.99 17.99
N ALA A 102 -11.73 0.55 16.73
CA ALA A 102 -11.47 -0.84 16.37
C ALA A 102 -10.05 -1.37 16.64
N ILE A 103 -9.03 -0.50 16.80
CA ILE A 103 -7.63 -0.94 17.01
C ILE A 103 -7.45 -1.57 18.39
N LEU A 104 -8.02 -0.94 19.42
CA LEU A 104 -7.96 -1.40 20.81
C LEU A 104 -9.24 -0.96 21.55
N PRO A 105 -10.38 -1.65 21.35
CA PRO A 105 -11.69 -1.20 21.83
C PRO A 105 -11.79 -0.93 23.33
N GLU A 106 -10.93 -1.54 24.14
CA GLU A 106 -10.86 -1.31 25.58
C GLU A 106 -10.18 0.01 25.97
N LEU A 107 -9.37 0.62 25.09
CA LEU A 107 -8.81 1.95 25.29
C LEU A 107 -9.88 2.98 24.94
N ASP A 108 -10.85 3.13 25.83
CA ASP A 108 -11.93 4.10 25.71
C ASP A 108 -12.35 4.54 27.11
N ALA A 109 -12.21 5.83 27.41
CA ALA A 109 -12.66 6.41 28.68
C ALA A 109 -14.19 6.39 28.86
N LYS A 110 -14.94 6.16 27.78
CA LYS A 110 -16.41 6.09 27.72
C LYS A 110 -17.11 7.35 28.23
N GLY A 111 -16.40 8.47 28.24
CA GLY A 111 -16.87 9.75 28.75
C GLY A 111 -15.75 10.78 28.88
N ALA A 112 -16.13 12.01 29.21
CA ALA A 112 -15.20 13.11 29.38
C ALA A 112 -14.47 13.03 30.73
N VAL A 113 -13.16 13.22 30.66
CA VAL A 113 -12.23 13.52 31.74
C VAL A 113 -12.20 15.05 31.93
N PRO A 114 -12.72 15.58 33.05
CA PRO A 114 -12.78 17.03 33.28
C PRO A 114 -11.39 17.72 33.33
N PRO A 115 -11.32 19.04 33.14
CA PRO A 115 -10.13 19.84 33.41
C PRO A 115 -9.50 19.53 34.77
N GLY A 116 -8.20 19.26 34.79
CA GLY A 116 -7.42 18.94 36.00
C GLY A 116 -7.49 17.47 36.44
N GLU A 117 -8.39 16.67 35.86
CA GLU A 117 -8.56 15.25 36.21
C GLU A 117 -7.64 14.33 35.41
N THR A 118 -7.53 13.08 35.87
CA THR A 118 -6.71 12.04 35.24
C THR A 118 -7.53 10.77 35.03
N TRP A 119 -7.35 10.14 33.88
CA TRP A 119 -7.82 8.78 33.60
C TRP A 119 -6.62 7.87 33.33
N ALA A 120 -6.74 6.57 33.60
CA ALA A 120 -5.64 5.63 33.40
C ALA A 120 -6.08 4.35 32.68
N PHE A 121 -5.15 3.79 31.91
CA PHE A 121 -5.35 2.56 31.15
C PHE A 121 -4.09 1.70 31.14
N THR A 122 -4.26 0.39 31.26
CA THR A 122 -3.16 -0.59 31.30
C THR A 122 -3.01 -1.31 29.97
N PHE A 123 -1.88 -1.12 29.28
CA PHE A 123 -1.59 -1.70 27.96
C PHE A 123 -1.01 -3.11 28.11
N LYS A 124 -1.87 -4.14 28.10
CA LYS A 124 -1.47 -5.53 28.41
C LYS A 124 -0.74 -6.25 27.28
N THR A 125 -1.02 -5.87 26.04
CA THR A 125 -0.54 -6.55 24.84
C THR A 125 0.48 -5.69 24.09
N ARG A 126 1.35 -6.38 23.34
CA ARG A 126 2.31 -5.71 22.47
C ARG A 126 1.59 -5.04 21.30
N GLY A 127 2.03 -3.86 20.91
CA GLY A 127 1.48 -3.20 19.72
C GLY A 127 1.75 -1.71 19.66
N PHE A 128 1.28 -1.13 18.55
CA PHE A 128 1.27 0.29 18.27
C PHE A 128 -0.16 0.78 18.42
N TRP A 129 -0.43 1.54 19.48
CA TRP A 129 -1.78 1.90 19.89
C TRP A 129 -2.01 3.39 19.63
N ARG A 130 -2.49 3.71 18.42
CA ARG A 130 -2.96 5.06 18.11
C ARG A 130 -4.27 5.35 18.85
N PHE A 131 -4.35 6.55 19.41
CA PHE A 131 -5.52 7.05 20.11
C PHE A 131 -5.78 8.51 19.73
N HIS A 132 -7.00 8.98 20.00
CA HIS A 132 -7.44 10.35 19.76
C HIS A 132 -8.21 10.90 20.96
N ASN A 133 -8.41 12.22 20.96
CA ASN A 133 -9.46 12.83 21.78
C ASN A 133 -10.79 12.64 21.04
N HIS A 134 -11.72 11.85 21.58
CA HIS A 134 -13.02 11.59 20.95
C HIS A 134 -13.84 12.86 20.67
N LEU A 135 -13.58 13.94 21.41
CA LEU A 135 -14.22 15.25 21.23
C LEU A 135 -13.53 16.13 20.17
N ALA A 136 -12.31 15.77 19.76
CA ALA A 136 -11.50 16.43 18.74
C ALA A 136 -10.63 15.36 18.03
N PRO A 137 -11.21 14.51 17.17
CA PRO A 137 -10.57 13.29 16.67
C PRO A 137 -9.30 13.51 15.84
N GLU A 138 -9.09 14.72 15.32
CA GLU A 138 -7.87 15.16 14.66
C GLU A 138 -6.68 15.28 15.62
N ILE A 139 -6.94 15.42 16.92
CA ILE A 139 -5.91 15.46 17.96
C ILE A 139 -5.67 14.04 18.47
N GLY A 140 -4.52 13.47 18.11
CA GLY A 140 -4.15 12.12 18.50
C GLY A 140 -2.70 11.94 18.94
N GLY A 141 -2.42 10.75 19.44
CA GLY A 141 -1.11 10.31 19.88
C GLY A 141 -0.91 8.82 19.64
N LEU A 142 0.26 8.32 20.05
CA LEU A 142 0.67 6.92 19.90
C LEU A 142 1.27 6.40 21.20
N VAL A 143 0.81 5.23 21.64
CA VAL A 143 1.50 4.45 22.67
C VAL A 143 2.13 3.23 22.02
N VAL A 144 3.43 3.04 22.18
CA VAL A 144 4.16 1.88 21.67
C VAL A 144 4.45 0.96 22.84
N ALA A 145 3.78 -0.19 22.88
CA ALA A 145 4.00 -1.22 23.89
C ALA A 145 4.86 -2.34 23.28
N LEU A 146 6.18 -2.20 23.33
CA LEU A 146 7.13 -3.18 22.81
C LEU A 146 8.15 -3.48 23.91
N GLY A 147 8.38 -4.76 24.19
CA GLY A 147 9.20 -5.17 25.33
C GLY A 147 9.46 -6.67 25.37
N GLU A 148 10.41 -7.16 26.16
CA GLU A 148 10.72 -8.60 26.24
C GLU A 148 9.69 -9.41 27.05
N GLY A 149 8.77 -8.73 27.75
CA GLY A 149 7.67 -9.34 28.48
C GLY A 149 6.52 -9.78 27.57
N GLY A 150 6.07 -11.02 27.72
CA GLY A 150 4.88 -11.56 27.03
C GLY A 150 4.89 -13.09 26.97
N PRO A 151 3.73 -13.72 26.69
CA PRO A 151 3.70 -15.16 26.44
C PRO A 151 4.53 -15.49 25.19
N THR A 152 5.24 -16.63 25.22
CA THR A 152 5.95 -17.15 24.04
C THR A 152 4.94 -17.32 22.90
N PRO A 153 5.17 -16.71 21.72
CA PRO A 153 4.17 -16.77 20.67
C PRO A 153 4.16 -18.18 20.06
N VAL A 154 2.96 -18.70 19.85
CA VAL A 154 2.76 -20.03 19.26
C VAL A 154 3.34 -20.04 17.84
N PRO A 155 4.17 -21.03 17.46
CA PRO A 155 4.71 -21.12 16.10
C PRO A 155 3.59 -21.09 15.05
N LEU A 156 3.80 -20.34 13.97
CA LEU A 156 2.87 -20.36 12.84
C LEU A 156 2.95 -21.73 12.15
N VAL A 157 1.79 -22.32 11.88
CA VAL A 157 1.68 -23.60 11.17
C VAL A 157 1.04 -23.33 9.82
N LEU A 158 1.71 -23.74 8.76
CA LEU A 158 1.18 -23.72 7.40
C LEU A 158 0.69 -25.12 7.04
N GLU A 159 -0.63 -25.31 7.11
CA GLU A 159 -1.31 -26.53 6.68
C GLU A 159 -2.30 -26.18 5.57
N VAL A 160 -2.00 -26.59 4.34
CA VAL A 160 -2.89 -26.37 3.20
C VAL A 160 -4.03 -27.39 3.28
N PRO A 161 -5.30 -26.95 3.34
CA PRO A 161 -6.42 -27.87 3.41
C PRO A 161 -6.55 -28.69 2.12
N ASP A 162 -6.81 -29.99 2.26
CA ASP A 162 -7.22 -30.86 1.15
C ASP A 162 -8.69 -30.57 0.81
N ARG A 163 -8.90 -29.42 0.16
CA ARG A 163 -10.21 -28.90 -0.20
C ARG A 163 -10.25 -28.60 -1.69
N GLU A 164 -11.22 -29.20 -2.37
CA GLU A 164 -11.56 -28.79 -3.73
C GLU A 164 -12.38 -27.50 -3.69
N PHE A 165 -11.94 -26.52 -4.48
CA PHE A 165 -12.69 -25.29 -4.72
C PHE A 165 -13.63 -25.46 -5.91
N GLU A 166 -14.80 -24.85 -5.83
CA GLU A 166 -15.70 -24.80 -6.98
C GLU A 166 -15.06 -23.97 -8.11
N THR A 167 -15.34 -24.33 -9.36
CA THR A 167 -15.07 -23.43 -10.49
C THR A 167 -16.34 -22.61 -10.73
N PRO A 168 -16.29 -21.28 -10.66
CA PRO A 168 -17.46 -20.47 -10.97
C PRO A 168 -17.88 -20.68 -12.43
N ASN A 169 -19.19 -20.76 -12.64
CA ASN A 169 -19.78 -20.62 -13.98
C ASN A 169 -19.69 -19.14 -14.42
N GLU A 170 -20.11 -18.82 -15.66
CA GLU A 170 -20.13 -17.44 -16.20
C GLU A 170 -20.46 -16.39 -15.11
N ILE A 171 -19.47 -15.56 -14.80
CA ILE A 171 -19.58 -14.47 -13.83
C ILE A 171 -20.30 -13.29 -14.50
N SER A 172 -21.30 -12.72 -13.83
CA SER A 172 -22.03 -11.57 -14.35
C SER A 172 -21.23 -10.28 -14.18
N VAL A 173 -21.56 -9.23 -14.95
CA VAL A 173 -20.96 -7.90 -14.75
C VAL A 173 -21.27 -7.35 -13.36
N ASP A 174 -22.46 -7.63 -12.83
CA ASP A 174 -22.86 -7.22 -11.47
C ASP A 174 -22.00 -7.92 -10.41
N ASP A 175 -21.61 -9.18 -10.61
CA ASP A 175 -20.68 -9.88 -9.73
C ASP A 175 -19.26 -9.28 -9.80
N TYR A 176 -18.79 -8.83 -10.97
CA TYR A 176 -17.50 -8.13 -11.08
C TYR A 176 -17.51 -6.80 -10.32
N VAL A 177 -18.58 -6.02 -10.43
CA VAL A 177 -18.76 -4.79 -9.64
C VAL A 177 -18.81 -5.13 -8.15
N GLY A 178 -19.58 -6.15 -7.76
CA GLY A 178 -19.69 -6.59 -6.38
C GLY A 178 -18.36 -7.09 -5.79
N LEU A 179 -17.51 -7.78 -6.57
CA LEU A 179 -16.19 -8.19 -6.12
C LEU A 179 -15.31 -6.99 -5.73
N ILE A 180 -15.56 -5.82 -6.32
CA ILE A 180 -14.79 -4.60 -6.11
C ILE A 180 -15.39 -3.75 -4.97
N GLU A 181 -16.71 -3.77 -4.80
CA GLU A 181 -17.42 -2.87 -3.87
C GLU A 181 -17.99 -3.55 -2.61
N ASP A 182 -18.18 -4.88 -2.60
CA ASP A 182 -18.87 -5.63 -1.53
C ASP A 182 -17.93 -6.64 -0.85
N ASP A 183 -17.53 -6.34 0.39
CA ASP A 183 -16.66 -7.18 1.23
C ASP A 183 -17.27 -8.54 1.55
N VAL A 184 -18.60 -8.59 1.73
CA VAL A 184 -19.31 -9.84 2.03
C VAL A 184 -19.33 -10.73 0.80
N LEU A 185 -19.49 -10.15 -0.40
CA LEU A 185 -19.39 -10.91 -1.64
C LEU A 185 -17.97 -11.41 -1.88
N LEU A 186 -16.96 -10.54 -1.70
CA LEU A 186 -15.55 -10.90 -1.84
C LEU A 186 -15.18 -12.08 -0.92
N ALA A 187 -15.48 -11.98 0.38
CA ALA A 187 -15.21 -13.04 1.34
C ALA A 187 -15.94 -14.36 0.99
N ARG A 188 -17.17 -14.26 0.45
CA ARG A 188 -17.93 -15.43 -0.02
C ARG A 188 -17.25 -16.09 -1.22
N PHE A 189 -16.72 -15.32 -2.16
CA PHE A 189 -16.00 -15.83 -3.33
C PHE A 189 -14.68 -16.48 -2.91
N VAL A 190 -13.90 -15.83 -2.05
CA VAL A 190 -12.68 -16.41 -1.45
C VAL A 190 -12.98 -17.75 -0.80
N LYS A 191 -14.03 -17.82 0.02
CA LYS A 191 -14.44 -19.05 0.69
C LYS A 191 -14.89 -20.12 -0.30
N ARG A 192 -15.62 -19.78 -1.36
CA ARG A 192 -16.27 -20.75 -2.26
C ARG A 192 -15.36 -21.23 -3.39
N TYR A 193 -14.69 -20.30 -4.06
CA TYR A 193 -13.90 -20.51 -5.27
C TYR A 193 -12.39 -20.49 -5.00
N GLY A 194 -11.97 -20.11 -3.79
CA GLY A 194 -10.58 -20.07 -3.38
C GLY A 194 -9.89 -18.74 -3.72
N PRO A 195 -8.80 -18.40 -3.01
CA PRO A 195 -8.08 -17.13 -3.21
C PRO A 195 -7.51 -16.98 -4.63
N GLU A 196 -6.82 -17.98 -5.18
CA GLU A 196 -6.23 -17.94 -6.53
C GLU A 196 -7.28 -17.65 -7.61
N HIS A 197 -8.42 -18.35 -7.57
CA HIS A 197 -9.45 -18.11 -8.56
C HIS A 197 -10.09 -16.73 -8.38
N THR A 198 -10.32 -16.30 -7.15
CA THR A 198 -10.95 -15.00 -6.87
C THR A 198 -10.06 -13.82 -7.30
N VAL A 199 -8.74 -13.91 -7.11
CA VAL A 199 -7.82 -12.82 -7.55
C VAL A 199 -7.72 -12.75 -9.08
N ARG A 200 -7.84 -13.89 -9.78
CA ARG A 200 -7.98 -13.89 -11.25
C ARG A 200 -9.26 -13.19 -11.70
N LEU A 201 -10.39 -13.42 -11.04
CA LEU A 201 -11.64 -12.72 -11.34
C LEU A 201 -11.53 -11.21 -11.09
N LEU A 202 -10.84 -10.79 -10.02
CA LEU A 202 -10.52 -9.37 -9.81
C LEU A 202 -9.70 -8.81 -10.97
N LYS A 203 -8.70 -9.53 -11.47
CA LYS A 203 -7.92 -9.08 -12.62
C LYS A 203 -8.76 -8.99 -13.90
N GLU A 204 -9.62 -9.97 -14.14
CA GLU A 204 -10.53 -9.95 -15.29
C GLU A 204 -11.51 -8.77 -15.22
N SER A 205 -11.93 -8.37 -14.01
CA SER A 205 -12.83 -7.25 -13.79
C SER A 205 -12.31 -5.92 -14.37
N GLU A 206 -10.98 -5.68 -14.38
CA GLU A 206 -10.38 -4.44 -14.89
C GLU A 206 -10.82 -4.14 -16.34
N SER A 207 -11.04 -5.19 -17.14
CA SER A 207 -11.48 -5.08 -18.53
C SER A 207 -12.94 -4.65 -18.71
N TYR A 208 -13.74 -4.69 -17.63
CA TYR A 208 -15.16 -4.37 -17.62
C TYR A 208 -15.47 -3.05 -16.91
N ILE A 209 -14.72 -2.70 -15.86
CA ILE A 209 -15.04 -1.57 -14.98
C ILE A 209 -13.95 -0.48 -14.92
N GLU A 210 -12.80 -0.66 -15.58
CA GLU A 210 -11.69 0.33 -15.64
C GLU A 210 -11.15 0.76 -14.25
N VAL A 211 -11.22 -0.13 -13.25
CA VAL A 211 -10.66 0.07 -11.90
C VAL A 211 -9.45 -0.86 -11.72
N ASP A 212 -8.36 -0.34 -11.16
CA ASP A 212 -7.17 -1.13 -10.83
C ASP A 212 -7.49 -2.12 -9.70
N CYS A 213 -7.13 -3.39 -9.88
CA CYS A 213 -7.49 -4.45 -8.94
C CYS A 213 -6.52 -4.61 -7.77
N HIS A 214 -5.39 -3.90 -7.74
CA HIS A 214 -4.36 -4.10 -6.72
C HIS A 214 -4.88 -3.87 -5.31
N GLN A 215 -5.49 -2.70 -5.06
CA GLN A 215 -5.99 -2.38 -3.73
C GLN A 215 -7.03 -3.38 -3.26
N ARG A 216 -7.93 -3.79 -4.15
CA ARG A 216 -8.95 -4.78 -3.81
C ARG A 216 -8.37 -6.17 -3.55
N ALA A 217 -7.25 -6.50 -4.18
CA ALA A 217 -6.56 -7.76 -3.91
C ALA A 217 -5.99 -7.81 -2.48
N HIS A 218 -5.69 -6.68 -1.83
CA HIS A 218 -5.35 -6.67 -0.40
C HIS A 218 -6.54 -7.11 0.46
N ASP A 219 -7.75 -6.60 0.20
CA ASP A 219 -8.96 -7.05 0.90
C ASP A 219 -9.19 -8.56 0.74
N LEU A 220 -8.98 -9.07 -0.48
CA LEU A 220 -9.06 -10.50 -0.77
C LEU A 220 -8.05 -11.28 0.08
N GLY A 221 -6.80 -10.82 0.13
CA GLY A 221 -5.73 -11.40 0.93
C GLY A 221 -6.05 -11.45 2.43
N ARG A 222 -6.60 -10.35 2.97
CA ARG A 222 -7.06 -10.28 4.37
C ARG A 222 -8.16 -11.30 4.63
N ALA A 223 -9.20 -11.33 3.78
CA ALA A 223 -10.28 -12.31 3.87
C ALA A 223 -9.79 -13.76 3.73
N ALA A 224 -8.80 -14.00 2.87
CA ALA A 224 -8.19 -15.31 2.69
C ALA A 224 -7.41 -15.75 3.95
N TYR A 225 -6.65 -14.85 4.58
CA TYR A 225 -5.96 -15.15 5.83
C TYR A 225 -6.94 -15.37 6.99
N GLU A 226 -8.03 -14.61 7.06
CA GLU A 226 -9.09 -14.84 8.06
C GLU A 226 -9.76 -16.21 7.93
N GLU A 227 -10.00 -16.67 6.68
CA GLU A 227 -10.65 -17.96 6.43
C GLU A 227 -9.67 -19.15 6.51
N PHE A 228 -8.43 -18.99 6.04
CA PHE A 228 -7.48 -20.10 5.83
C PHE A 228 -6.17 -19.99 6.62
N GLY A 229 -5.95 -18.92 7.39
CA GLY A 229 -4.71 -18.66 8.10
C GLY A 229 -3.50 -18.63 7.16
N ALA A 230 -2.39 -19.23 7.58
CA ALA A 230 -1.16 -19.29 6.79
C ALA A 230 -1.31 -20.01 5.43
N ALA A 231 -2.33 -20.85 5.25
CA ALA A 231 -2.59 -21.49 3.96
C ALA A 231 -2.95 -20.48 2.87
N ALA A 232 -3.42 -19.27 3.22
CA ALA A 232 -3.70 -18.20 2.26
C ALA A 232 -2.51 -17.89 1.34
N PHE A 233 -1.27 -18.00 1.85
CA PHE A 233 -0.04 -17.78 1.08
C PHE A 233 0.24 -18.88 0.04
N ALA A 234 -0.23 -20.11 0.29
CA ALA A 234 -0.12 -21.21 -0.68
C ALA A 234 -1.30 -21.24 -1.67
N LEU A 235 -2.43 -20.64 -1.29
CA LEU A 235 -3.69 -20.70 -2.03
C LEU A 235 -3.96 -19.48 -2.91
N SER A 236 -3.12 -18.44 -2.84
CA SER A 236 -3.29 -17.19 -3.57
C SER A 236 -2.48 -17.17 -4.87
N GLY A 237 -3.04 -16.50 -5.88
CA GLY A 237 -2.34 -16.17 -7.12
C GLY A 237 -1.51 -14.88 -6.99
N HIS A 238 -0.70 -14.59 -8.00
CA HIS A 238 0.16 -13.39 -8.07
C HIS A 238 -0.41 -12.28 -8.96
N GLU A 239 -1.61 -12.48 -9.51
CA GLU A 239 -2.38 -11.45 -10.22
C GLU A 239 -2.63 -10.21 -9.34
N CYS A 240 -2.98 -9.09 -9.97
CA CYS A 240 -3.19 -7.81 -9.27
C CYS A 240 -1.95 -7.38 -8.46
N GLN A 241 -0.77 -7.56 -9.05
CA GLN A 241 0.51 -7.23 -8.42
C GLN A 241 0.75 -7.90 -7.06
N ALA A 242 0.37 -9.17 -6.93
CA ALA A 242 0.45 -9.95 -5.69
C ALA A 242 -0.27 -9.32 -4.48
N GLY A 243 -1.26 -8.45 -4.70
CA GLY A 243 -1.98 -7.77 -3.61
C GLY A 243 -2.62 -8.73 -2.60
N SER A 244 -3.02 -9.95 -3.02
CA SER A 244 -3.51 -11.00 -2.10
C SER A 244 -2.45 -11.42 -1.06
N PHE A 245 -1.18 -11.48 -1.44
CA PHE A 245 -0.10 -11.78 -0.50
C PHE A 245 0.11 -10.61 0.48
N HIS A 246 0.02 -9.38 -0.01
CA HIS A 246 0.20 -8.17 0.82
C HIS A 246 -0.91 -8.08 1.87
N GLY A 247 -2.17 -8.25 1.45
CA GLY A 247 -3.32 -8.34 2.35
C GLY A 247 -3.21 -9.45 3.39
N ALA A 248 -2.76 -10.64 2.97
CA ALA A 248 -2.53 -11.75 3.89
C ALA A 248 -1.43 -11.43 4.91
N THR A 249 -0.34 -10.75 4.52
CA THR A 249 0.70 -10.29 5.45
C THR A 249 0.20 -9.22 6.41
N GLU A 250 -0.67 -8.30 5.99
CA GLU A 250 -1.29 -7.33 6.89
C GLU A 250 -2.12 -8.02 7.97
N ALA A 251 -2.98 -8.98 7.59
CA ALA A 251 -3.80 -9.73 8.53
C ALA A 251 -2.94 -10.63 9.45
N LEU A 252 -1.86 -11.21 8.93
CA LEU A 252 -0.87 -11.94 9.71
C LEU A 252 -0.29 -11.07 10.82
N PHE A 253 0.27 -9.90 10.48
CA PHE A 253 0.90 -9.05 11.48
C PHE A 253 -0.13 -8.36 12.39
N ALA A 254 -1.32 -8.02 11.90
CA ALA A 254 -2.41 -7.53 12.76
C ALA A 254 -2.78 -8.55 13.86
N SER A 255 -2.80 -9.85 13.53
CA SER A 255 -3.18 -10.89 14.49
C SER A 255 -2.05 -11.37 15.39
N ARG A 256 -0.79 -11.35 14.92
CA ARG A 256 0.34 -11.97 15.62
C ARG A 256 1.43 -10.99 16.07
N GLY A 257 1.44 -9.79 15.52
CA GLY A 257 2.53 -8.84 15.67
C GLY A 257 3.87 -9.41 15.20
N THR A 258 4.97 -8.87 15.71
CA THR A 258 6.33 -9.16 15.23
C THR A 258 7.19 -9.97 16.22
N ALA A 259 6.53 -10.62 17.19
CA ALA A 259 7.21 -11.37 18.23
C ALA A 259 7.94 -12.63 17.69
N ASN A 260 7.41 -13.27 16.65
CA ASN A 260 8.02 -14.40 15.93
C ASN A 260 8.36 -14.04 14.46
N LEU A 261 8.74 -12.79 14.21
CA LEU A 261 8.88 -12.24 12.84
C LEU A 261 9.68 -13.16 11.91
N GLU A 262 10.89 -13.57 12.28
CA GLU A 262 11.76 -14.37 11.42
C GLU A 262 11.18 -15.75 11.12
N GLN A 263 10.59 -16.42 12.12
CA GLN A 263 9.99 -17.74 11.95
C GLN A 263 8.69 -17.68 11.15
N ASP A 264 7.84 -16.69 11.40
CA ASP A 264 6.58 -16.52 10.69
C ASP A 264 6.84 -16.22 9.21
N VAL A 265 7.78 -15.31 8.89
CA VAL A 265 8.20 -14.99 7.52
C VAL A 265 8.81 -16.20 6.82
N ALA A 266 9.69 -16.95 7.50
CA ALA A 266 10.25 -18.18 6.94
C ALA A 266 9.16 -19.19 6.57
N THR A 267 8.12 -19.33 7.40
CA THR A 267 6.99 -20.22 7.14
C THR A 267 6.17 -19.77 5.93
N ILE A 268 5.75 -18.50 5.88
CA ILE A 268 4.84 -18.04 4.81
C ILE A 268 5.52 -17.89 3.45
N CYS A 269 6.81 -17.52 3.42
CA CYS A 269 7.53 -17.33 2.17
C CYS A 269 8.30 -18.59 1.70
N ALA A 270 8.18 -19.72 2.41
CA ALA A 270 8.68 -21.01 1.95
C ALA A 270 7.89 -21.57 0.76
N VAL A 271 6.67 -21.07 0.52
CA VAL A 271 5.81 -21.47 -0.61
C VAL A 271 6.24 -20.85 -1.95
N ALA A 272 7.18 -19.90 -1.93
CA ALA A 272 7.64 -19.24 -3.13
C ALA A 272 8.63 -20.11 -3.91
N ASP A 273 8.26 -20.49 -5.14
CA ASP A 273 9.01 -21.43 -5.97
C ASP A 273 10.19 -20.80 -6.74
N ASN A 274 10.29 -19.47 -6.78
CA ASN A 274 11.35 -18.75 -7.49
C ASN A 274 11.68 -17.40 -6.83
N PRO A 275 12.81 -16.75 -7.20
CA PRO A 275 13.23 -15.48 -6.61
C PRO A 275 12.22 -14.34 -6.80
N PHE A 276 11.48 -14.31 -7.91
CA PHE A 276 10.47 -13.27 -8.16
C PHE A 276 9.29 -13.41 -7.19
N PHE A 277 8.73 -14.60 -7.03
CA PHE A 277 7.64 -14.83 -6.08
C PHE A 277 8.10 -14.71 -4.62
N ARG A 278 9.35 -15.06 -4.32
CA ARG A 278 9.94 -14.80 -3.01
C ARG A 278 10.00 -13.30 -2.73
N HIS A 279 10.45 -12.51 -3.71
CA HIS A 279 10.42 -11.06 -3.60
C HIS A 279 9.00 -10.55 -3.33
N GLN A 280 7.97 -11.04 -4.04
CA GLN A 280 6.58 -10.63 -3.79
C GLN A 280 6.11 -10.94 -2.36
N CYS A 281 6.41 -12.13 -1.84
CA CYS A 281 6.06 -12.48 -0.47
C CYS A 281 6.73 -11.56 0.55
N ILE A 282 8.05 -11.34 0.43
CA ILE A 282 8.81 -10.48 1.35
C ILE A 282 8.47 -9.00 1.16
N HIS A 283 8.10 -8.57 -0.04
CA HIS A 283 7.53 -7.25 -0.29
C HIS A 283 6.22 -7.06 0.49
N GLY A 284 5.31 -8.04 0.43
CA GLY A 284 4.12 -8.07 1.28
C GLY A 284 4.46 -7.97 2.77
N VAL A 285 5.51 -8.64 3.24
CA VAL A 285 5.98 -8.50 4.63
C VAL A 285 6.23 -7.03 4.98
N GLY A 286 6.85 -6.25 4.08
CA GLY A 286 7.04 -4.81 4.26
C GLY A 286 5.71 -4.04 4.43
N HIS A 287 4.69 -4.39 3.65
CA HIS A 287 3.32 -3.81 3.78
C HIS A 287 2.74 -4.12 5.15
N GLY A 288 2.74 -5.40 5.54
CA GLY A 288 2.19 -5.81 6.81
C GLY A 288 2.94 -5.24 8.02
N LEU A 289 4.25 -5.01 7.92
CA LEU A 289 5.03 -4.30 8.94
C LEU A 289 4.67 -2.81 9.01
N MET A 290 4.43 -2.16 7.87
CA MET A 290 3.90 -0.79 7.86
C MET A 290 2.52 -0.71 8.52
N ALA A 291 1.60 -1.62 8.16
CA ALA A 291 0.28 -1.68 8.80
C ALA A 291 0.39 -1.93 10.33
N TRP A 292 1.23 -2.87 10.76
CA TRP A 292 1.45 -3.20 12.18
C TRP A 292 2.01 -2.04 12.99
N THR A 293 2.96 -1.29 12.42
CA THR A 293 3.57 -0.11 13.07
C THR A 293 2.68 1.13 12.97
N THR A 294 1.43 0.97 12.53
CA THR A 294 0.49 2.05 12.25
C THR A 294 1.08 3.13 11.33
N TYR A 295 1.81 2.67 10.32
CA TYR A 295 2.47 3.43 9.26
C TYR A 295 3.58 4.37 9.76
N GLU A 296 4.25 4.00 10.85
CA GLU A 296 5.45 4.69 11.32
C GLU A 296 6.71 4.15 10.63
N LEU A 297 7.17 4.87 9.60
CA LEU A 297 8.29 4.47 8.73
C LEU A 297 9.56 4.06 9.51
N HIS A 298 9.93 4.86 10.52
CA HIS A 298 11.14 4.61 11.31
C HIS A 298 11.03 3.41 12.26
N ASP A 299 9.83 2.93 12.57
CA ASP A 299 9.63 1.70 13.34
C ASP A 299 9.55 0.47 12.44
N ALA A 300 9.07 0.62 11.20
CA ALA A 300 8.96 -0.47 10.23
C ALA A 300 10.32 -0.91 9.66
N LEU A 301 11.19 0.05 9.31
CA LEU A 301 12.48 -0.25 8.66
C LEU A 301 13.40 -1.17 9.50
N PRO A 302 13.60 -0.96 10.82
CA PRO A 302 14.41 -1.86 11.64
C PRO A 302 13.85 -3.29 11.76
N LEU A 303 12.55 -3.49 11.52
CA LEU A 303 11.96 -4.84 11.49
C LEU A 303 12.38 -5.59 10.22
N CYS A 304 12.53 -4.89 9.09
CA CYS A 304 13.08 -5.47 7.87
C CYS A 304 14.56 -5.84 7.99
N ASP A 305 15.35 -5.20 8.86
CA ASP A 305 16.77 -5.54 9.09
C ASP A 305 16.96 -6.97 9.63
N ARG A 306 15.89 -7.55 10.21
CA ARG A 306 15.87 -8.92 10.74
C ARG A 306 15.71 -9.98 9.65
N MET A 307 15.47 -9.58 8.40
CA MET A 307 15.39 -10.53 7.29
C MET A 307 16.75 -11.22 7.07
N PRO A 308 16.76 -12.54 6.77
CA PRO A 308 17.97 -13.36 6.87
C PRO A 308 19.00 -13.09 5.77
N THR A 309 18.59 -12.50 4.65
CA THR A 309 19.46 -12.25 3.48
C THR A 309 19.33 -10.80 3.02
N GLU A 310 20.37 -10.26 2.38
CA GLU A 310 20.33 -8.90 1.80
C GLU A 310 19.24 -8.74 0.72
N MET A 311 18.94 -9.82 -0.02
CA MET A 311 17.85 -9.84 -0.99
C MET A 311 16.48 -9.72 -0.31
N ASP A 312 16.28 -10.45 0.80
CA ASP A 312 15.03 -10.36 1.58
C ASP A 312 14.91 -9.00 2.26
N LYS A 313 16.00 -8.44 2.82
CA LYS A 313 16.01 -7.08 3.36
C LYS A 313 15.59 -6.06 2.30
N GLY A 314 16.23 -6.09 1.13
CA GLY A 314 15.89 -5.21 0.00
C GLY A 314 14.42 -5.34 -0.44
N SER A 315 13.88 -6.57 -0.45
CA SER A 315 12.47 -6.82 -0.77
C SER A 315 11.52 -6.30 0.30
N CYS A 316 11.89 -6.42 1.58
CA CYS A 316 11.08 -5.92 2.69
C CYS A 316 11.07 -4.38 2.70
N TYR A 317 12.23 -3.74 2.50
CA TYR A 317 12.32 -2.30 2.34
C TYR A 317 11.49 -1.80 1.16
N SER A 318 11.49 -2.53 0.03
CA SER A 318 10.69 -2.15 -1.13
C SER A 318 9.19 -2.15 -0.79
N GLY A 319 8.72 -3.11 0.01
CA GLY A 319 7.36 -3.13 0.56
C GLY A 319 7.05 -1.92 1.45
N VAL A 320 7.93 -1.66 2.43
CA VAL A 320 7.79 -0.52 3.35
C VAL A 320 7.71 0.81 2.59
N PHE A 321 8.59 1.03 1.63
CA PHE A 321 8.64 2.29 0.87
C PHE A 321 7.52 2.41 -0.15
N MET A 322 7.07 1.32 -0.77
CA MET A 322 5.88 1.34 -1.62
C MET A 322 4.65 1.75 -0.80
N GLU A 323 4.44 1.12 0.35
CA GLU A 323 3.29 1.40 1.20
C GLU A 323 3.32 2.83 1.75
N ASN A 324 4.51 3.33 2.08
CA ASN A 324 4.70 4.71 2.52
C ASN A 324 4.49 5.74 1.39
N ILE A 325 5.17 5.54 0.25
CA ILE A 325 5.30 6.57 -0.81
C ILE A 325 4.19 6.46 -1.85
N VAL A 326 3.76 5.25 -2.20
CA VAL A 326 2.69 5.04 -3.19
C VAL A 326 1.35 4.95 -2.48
N GLY A 327 1.24 4.09 -1.46
CA GLY A 327 -0.02 3.90 -0.72
C GLY A 327 -0.43 5.11 0.12
N GLY A 328 0.54 5.80 0.71
CA GLY A 328 0.29 6.95 1.59
C GLY A 328 -0.10 8.27 0.92
N LEU A 329 -0.12 8.37 -0.43
CA LEU A 329 -0.29 9.65 -1.14
C LEU A 329 -1.68 10.27 -1.00
N THR A 330 -2.74 9.48 -1.17
CA THR A 330 -4.09 10.00 -1.44
C THR A 330 -5.15 9.48 -0.48
N GLY A 331 -4.78 8.64 0.49
CA GLY A 331 -5.75 7.97 1.38
C GLY A 331 -6.54 6.86 0.71
N LEU A 332 -6.41 6.68 -0.61
CA LEU A 332 -7.16 5.68 -1.39
C LEU A 332 -6.82 4.24 -0.98
N MET A 333 -5.64 4.00 -0.40
CA MET A 333 -5.24 2.69 0.13
C MET A 333 -5.66 2.47 1.60
N GLY A 334 -6.39 3.42 2.20
CA GLY A 334 -6.89 3.31 3.57
C GLY A 334 -6.04 4.04 4.62
N HIS A 335 -4.89 4.59 4.23
CA HIS A 335 -3.99 5.38 5.09
C HIS A 335 -3.36 6.54 4.33
N VAL A 336 -2.84 7.50 5.09
CA VAL A 336 -2.00 8.60 4.58
C VAL A 336 -0.67 8.59 5.31
N THR A 337 0.40 8.97 4.63
CA THR A 337 1.72 9.06 5.22
C THR A 337 2.00 10.45 5.81
N ASN A 338 2.76 10.49 6.90
CA ASN A 338 3.33 11.73 7.44
C ASN A 338 4.74 12.00 6.89
N TYR A 339 5.22 11.17 5.97
CA TYR A 339 6.60 11.13 5.48
C TYR A 339 6.73 11.64 4.04
N LEU A 340 5.77 12.44 3.55
CA LEU A 340 5.83 13.13 2.27
C LEU A 340 5.54 14.62 2.47
N LYS A 341 6.20 15.47 1.67
CA LYS A 341 6.04 16.93 1.70
C LYS A 341 5.79 17.46 0.30
N GLU A 342 4.82 18.35 0.17
CA GLU A 342 4.39 18.90 -1.12
C GLU A 342 5.51 19.69 -1.84
N ASP A 343 6.48 20.22 -1.10
CA ASP A 343 7.56 21.08 -1.61
C ASP A 343 8.94 20.40 -1.62
N ASP A 344 9.02 19.12 -1.24
CA ASP A 344 10.27 18.38 -1.15
C ASP A 344 10.16 17.05 -1.91
N PRO A 345 10.72 16.94 -3.14
CA PRO A 345 10.64 15.75 -3.97
C PRO A 345 11.52 14.60 -3.47
N HIS A 346 12.46 14.84 -2.55
CA HIS A 346 13.41 13.83 -2.06
C HIS A 346 13.03 13.28 -0.68
N PHE A 347 12.21 14.00 0.09
CA PHE A 347 11.70 13.52 1.37
C PHE A 347 10.76 12.30 1.20
N PRO A 348 10.99 11.19 1.93
CA PRO A 348 11.89 11.04 3.07
C PRO A 348 13.24 10.40 2.74
N CYS A 349 13.51 10.05 1.48
CA CYS A 349 14.69 9.28 1.09
C CYS A 349 16.03 9.97 1.38
N ASP A 350 16.04 11.29 1.59
CA ASP A 350 17.22 12.08 1.96
C ASP A 350 17.49 12.11 3.48
N ILE A 351 16.50 11.76 4.32
CA ILE A 351 16.62 11.77 5.78
C ILE A 351 16.69 10.38 6.41
N VAL A 352 16.39 9.31 5.66
CA VAL A 352 16.56 7.94 6.15
C VAL A 352 18.04 7.55 6.18
N ASP A 353 18.38 6.58 7.03
CA ASP A 353 19.74 6.04 7.13
C ASP A 353 20.24 5.51 5.78
N GLU A 354 21.56 5.60 5.55
CA GLU A 354 22.22 5.31 4.27
C GLU A 354 21.81 3.95 3.66
N GLN A 355 21.66 2.92 4.50
CA GLN A 355 21.26 1.58 4.07
C GLN A 355 19.85 1.52 3.45
N TYR A 356 18.98 2.47 3.78
CA TYR A 356 17.60 2.53 3.28
C TYR A 356 17.42 3.49 2.10
N GLN A 357 18.41 4.35 1.81
CA GLN A 357 18.25 5.39 0.79
C GLN A 357 18.03 4.80 -0.61
N VAL A 358 18.88 3.86 -1.03
CA VAL A 358 18.80 3.22 -2.35
C VAL A 358 17.44 2.55 -2.60
N PRO A 359 16.92 1.68 -1.70
CA PRO A 359 15.59 1.10 -1.89
C PRO A 359 14.45 2.13 -1.82
N CYS A 360 14.58 3.19 -1.01
CA CYS A 360 13.58 4.28 -0.95
C CYS A 360 13.38 4.95 -2.31
N TYR A 361 14.48 5.25 -3.02
CA TYR A 361 14.44 5.88 -4.33
C TYR A 361 13.80 5.01 -5.43
N PHE A 362 13.50 3.72 -5.18
CA PHE A 362 12.77 2.88 -6.14
C PHE A 362 11.26 3.17 -6.22
N TYR A 363 10.70 3.93 -5.27
CA TYR A 363 9.30 4.39 -5.32
C TYR A 363 9.14 5.91 -5.27
N GLN A 364 10.22 6.64 -4.93
CA GLN A 364 10.17 8.08 -4.70
C GLN A 364 9.62 8.89 -5.88
N THR A 365 9.74 8.41 -7.12
CA THR A 365 9.22 9.14 -8.27
C THR A 365 7.68 9.24 -8.29
N SER A 366 6.96 8.36 -7.59
CA SER A 366 5.51 8.50 -7.43
C SER A 366 5.15 9.74 -6.62
N HIS A 367 5.95 10.08 -5.60
CA HIS A 367 5.85 11.36 -4.91
C HIS A 367 6.27 12.52 -5.81
N MET A 368 7.40 12.41 -6.50
CA MET A 368 7.88 13.46 -7.41
C MET A 368 6.86 13.82 -8.50
N ILE A 369 6.11 12.84 -9.03
CA ILE A 369 5.04 13.07 -10.01
C ILE A 369 3.93 13.95 -9.41
N ASN A 370 3.60 13.79 -8.14
CA ASN A 370 2.63 14.65 -7.46
C ASN A 370 3.21 16.05 -7.21
N VAL A 371 4.44 16.15 -6.69
CA VAL A 371 5.13 17.43 -6.45
C VAL A 371 5.27 18.27 -7.73
N PHE A 372 5.49 17.63 -8.87
CA PHE A 372 5.73 18.31 -10.15
C PHE A 372 4.52 18.34 -11.08
N ASP A 373 3.29 18.09 -10.59
CA ASP A 373 2.06 18.11 -11.39
C ASP A 373 2.15 17.25 -12.67
N ARG A 374 2.78 16.08 -12.56
CA ARG A 374 3.04 15.11 -13.65
C ARG A 374 3.96 15.63 -14.76
N ASP A 375 4.79 16.64 -14.49
CA ASP A 375 5.88 17.05 -15.38
C ASP A 375 7.03 16.03 -15.32
N PHE A 376 6.94 15.02 -16.19
CA PHE A 376 7.93 13.94 -16.30
C PHE A 376 9.36 14.44 -16.59
N SER A 377 9.53 15.62 -17.21
CA SER A 377 10.85 16.21 -17.40
C SER A 377 11.47 16.68 -16.08
N LYS A 378 10.66 17.27 -15.19
CA LYS A 378 11.13 17.64 -13.84
C LYS A 378 11.39 16.42 -12.96
N VAL A 379 10.58 15.38 -13.07
CA VAL A 379 10.82 14.11 -12.36
C VAL A 379 12.17 13.52 -12.76
N ALA A 380 12.46 13.46 -14.07
CA ALA A 380 13.75 12.98 -14.56
C ALA A 380 14.93 13.85 -14.09
N GLN A 381 14.74 15.17 -14.01
CA GLN A 381 15.74 16.09 -13.45
C GLN A 381 15.98 15.79 -11.96
N ALA A 382 14.92 15.65 -11.16
CA ALA A 382 15.04 15.33 -9.73
C ALA A 382 15.75 13.98 -9.52
N CYS A 383 15.51 12.97 -10.35
CA CYS A 383 16.29 11.73 -10.29
C CYS A 383 17.80 11.93 -10.54
N ALA A 384 18.18 12.86 -11.41
CA ALA A 384 19.59 13.18 -11.66
C ALA A 384 20.25 13.95 -10.50
N GLU A 385 19.46 14.50 -9.57
CA GLU A 385 19.92 15.22 -8.37
C GLU A 385 20.08 14.29 -7.16
N THR A 386 19.64 13.03 -7.25
CA THR A 386 19.83 12.02 -6.20
C THR A 386 21.31 11.64 -6.01
N PRO A 387 21.71 11.02 -4.88
CA PRO A 387 23.05 10.47 -4.75
C PRO A 387 23.38 9.49 -5.89
N PRO A 388 24.63 9.44 -6.40
CA PRO A 388 24.98 8.58 -7.54
C PRO A 388 24.64 7.09 -7.34
N ALA A 389 24.71 6.59 -6.10
CA ALA A 389 24.33 5.22 -5.76
C ALA A 389 22.83 4.93 -5.92
N ALA A 390 21.98 5.96 -5.88
CA ALA A 390 20.53 5.86 -6.01
C ALA A 390 20.03 6.13 -7.45
N HIS A 391 20.89 6.59 -8.37
CA HIS A 391 20.48 6.90 -9.75
C HIS A 391 19.77 5.73 -10.41
N GLN A 392 20.30 4.50 -10.27
CA GLN A 392 19.68 3.31 -10.84
C GLN A 392 18.25 3.14 -10.33
N ASN A 393 18.06 3.14 -9.01
CA ASN A 393 16.74 2.95 -8.40
C ASN A 393 15.78 4.09 -8.75
N CYS A 394 16.23 5.35 -8.75
CA CYS A 394 15.36 6.47 -9.11
C CYS A 394 14.92 6.40 -10.58
N PHE A 395 15.83 6.11 -11.52
CA PHE A 395 15.44 6.01 -12.92
C PHE A 395 14.64 4.73 -13.23
N GLN A 396 14.84 3.63 -12.50
CA GLN A 396 13.96 2.47 -12.57
C GLN A 396 12.56 2.78 -11.99
N SER A 397 12.48 3.53 -10.89
CA SER A 397 11.23 4.07 -10.32
C SER A 397 10.51 4.94 -11.34
N TYR A 398 11.24 5.88 -11.96
CA TYR A 398 10.72 6.76 -13.01
C TYR A 398 10.15 5.95 -14.18
N GLY A 399 10.90 4.94 -14.63
CA GLY A 399 10.46 3.99 -15.64
C GLY A 399 9.19 3.26 -15.25
N ARG A 400 9.10 2.76 -14.01
CA ARG A 400 7.91 2.08 -13.47
C ARG A 400 6.68 2.98 -13.55
N ASP A 401 6.78 4.21 -13.05
CA ASP A 401 5.65 5.16 -13.09
C ASP A 401 5.28 5.55 -14.53
N VAL A 402 6.27 5.77 -15.40
CA VAL A 402 6.04 5.97 -16.84
C VAL A 402 5.27 4.78 -17.42
N GLY A 403 5.69 3.55 -17.10
CA GLY A 403 5.02 2.34 -17.56
C GLY A 403 3.56 2.26 -17.12
N ASN A 404 3.30 2.58 -15.86
CA ASN A 404 1.97 2.56 -15.29
C ASN A 404 1.02 3.52 -16.01
N VAL A 405 1.45 4.76 -16.27
CA VAL A 405 0.60 5.79 -16.90
C VAL A 405 0.49 5.69 -18.42
N THR A 406 1.28 4.81 -19.05
CA THR A 406 1.32 4.62 -20.51
C THR A 406 1.05 3.16 -20.93
N ARG A 407 0.28 2.41 -20.12
CA ARG A 407 -0.16 1.05 -20.47
C ARG A 407 -0.77 1.03 -21.87
N GLN A 408 -0.39 0.06 -22.70
CA GLN A 408 -0.81 -0.06 -24.10
C GLN A 408 -0.39 1.10 -25.02
N ASP A 409 0.46 2.03 -24.55
CA ASP A 409 1.06 3.12 -25.34
C ASP A 409 2.60 3.13 -25.18
N PRO A 410 3.30 2.15 -25.77
CA PRO A 410 4.76 2.05 -25.67
C PRO A 410 5.51 3.23 -26.31
N ALA A 411 4.92 3.91 -27.30
CA ALA A 411 5.55 5.05 -27.96
C ALA A 411 5.68 6.24 -27.00
N THR A 412 4.61 6.55 -26.26
CA THR A 412 4.63 7.61 -25.24
C THR A 412 5.56 7.24 -24.08
N ALA A 413 5.66 5.97 -23.70
CA ALA A 413 6.62 5.52 -22.69
C ALA A 413 8.08 5.82 -23.08
N ILE A 414 8.44 5.50 -24.32
CA ILE A 414 9.79 5.74 -24.87
C ILE A 414 10.08 7.24 -24.95
N LEU A 415 9.06 8.05 -25.28
CA LEU A 415 9.13 9.52 -25.25
C LEU A 415 9.40 10.04 -23.83
N TYR A 416 8.64 9.60 -22.82
CA TYR A 416 8.87 10.05 -21.44
C TYR A 416 10.23 9.60 -20.90
N CYS A 417 10.67 8.38 -21.22
CA CYS A 417 12.02 7.95 -20.89
C CYS A 417 13.11 8.77 -21.62
N SER A 418 12.80 9.51 -22.68
CA SER A 418 13.77 10.40 -23.34
C SER A 418 14.14 11.65 -22.51
N TYR A 419 13.35 11.98 -21.47
CA TYR A 419 13.71 13.04 -20.53
C TYR A 419 14.81 12.64 -19.54
N ALA A 420 15.02 11.34 -19.33
CA ALA A 420 16.16 10.86 -18.56
C ALA A 420 17.47 11.18 -19.30
N PRO A 421 18.56 11.54 -18.60
CA PRO A 421 19.86 11.75 -19.23
C PRO A 421 20.27 10.54 -20.08
N ALA A 422 20.83 10.81 -21.26
CA ALA A 422 21.23 9.76 -22.20
C ALA A 422 22.26 8.80 -21.58
N GLY A 423 22.30 7.57 -22.09
CA GLY A 423 23.14 6.50 -21.58
C GLY A 423 22.43 5.71 -20.49
N GLN A 424 23.15 5.37 -19.41
CA GLN A 424 22.68 4.38 -18.43
C GLN A 424 21.39 4.80 -17.71
N ASN A 425 21.19 6.09 -17.44
CA ASN A 425 19.98 6.58 -16.77
C ASN A 425 18.72 6.33 -17.61
N ARG A 426 18.80 6.56 -18.94
CA ARG A 426 17.71 6.21 -19.85
C ARG A 426 17.49 4.71 -19.97
N VAL A 427 18.56 3.90 -19.95
CA VAL A 427 18.46 2.44 -19.90
C VAL A 427 17.63 2.00 -18.69
N TYR A 428 17.93 2.53 -17.49
CA TYR A 428 17.18 2.23 -16.27
C TYR A 428 15.69 2.60 -16.37
N CYS A 429 15.35 3.72 -17.03
CA CYS A 429 13.95 4.07 -17.29
C CYS A 429 13.26 3.04 -18.20
N ILE A 430 13.91 2.65 -19.30
CA ILE A 430 13.36 1.65 -20.22
C ILE A 430 13.17 0.30 -19.52
N GLU A 431 14.13 -0.13 -18.69
CA GLU A 431 14.01 -1.34 -17.87
C GLU A 431 12.80 -1.26 -16.92
N GLY A 432 12.67 -0.19 -16.14
CA GLY A 432 11.55 0.01 -15.22
C GLY A 432 10.19 -0.02 -15.94
N ALA A 433 10.10 0.66 -17.08
CA ALA A 433 8.89 0.71 -17.90
C ALA A 433 8.54 -0.64 -18.55
N ALA A 434 9.55 -1.45 -18.90
CA ALA A 434 9.34 -2.81 -19.41
C ALA A 434 8.95 -3.79 -18.30
N GLN A 435 9.52 -3.66 -17.11
CA GLN A 435 9.16 -4.48 -15.94
C GLN A 435 7.72 -4.24 -15.49
N ASP A 436 7.30 -2.98 -15.39
CA ASP A 436 5.93 -2.62 -14.99
C ASP A 436 4.87 -3.20 -15.95
N ARG A 437 5.16 -3.18 -17.25
CA ARG A 437 4.29 -3.77 -18.28
C ARG A 437 4.16 -5.28 -18.19
N PHE A 438 5.20 -5.97 -17.75
CA PHE A 438 5.24 -7.43 -17.73
C PHE A 438 5.18 -7.99 -16.32
N TRP A 439 4.18 -7.56 -15.56
CA TRP A 439 4.00 -8.09 -14.21
C TRP A 439 3.48 -9.53 -14.19
N GLU A 440 2.49 -9.81 -15.04
CA GLU A 440 1.87 -11.13 -15.19
C GLU A 440 1.77 -11.55 -16.68
N LYS A 441 1.31 -12.78 -16.93
CA LYS A 441 1.27 -13.40 -18.28
C LYS A 441 0.58 -12.52 -19.33
N SER A 442 -0.48 -11.80 -18.96
CA SER A 442 -1.23 -10.91 -19.86
C SER A 442 -0.44 -9.68 -20.34
N GLY A 443 0.61 -9.29 -19.62
CA GLY A 443 1.46 -8.14 -19.96
C GLY A 443 2.54 -8.41 -21.02
N ALA A 444 2.76 -9.68 -21.38
CA ALA A 444 3.83 -10.09 -22.29
C ALA A 444 3.77 -9.39 -23.65
N ASP A 445 2.57 -9.16 -24.18
CA ASP A 445 2.36 -8.55 -25.50
C ASP A 445 2.74 -7.07 -25.52
N ASP A 446 2.35 -6.32 -24.50
CA ASP A 446 2.67 -4.89 -24.37
C ASP A 446 4.18 -4.67 -24.16
N ALA A 447 4.81 -5.50 -23.34
CA ALA A 447 6.24 -5.44 -23.10
C ALA A 447 7.07 -5.79 -24.35
N LEU A 448 6.67 -6.81 -25.12
CA LEU A 448 7.31 -7.14 -26.40
C LEU A 448 7.14 -6.01 -27.42
N ALA A 449 5.96 -5.40 -27.49
CA ALA A 449 5.70 -4.26 -28.37
C ALA A 449 6.61 -3.07 -28.03
N MET A 450 6.77 -2.77 -26.74
CA MET A 450 7.67 -1.72 -26.27
C MET A 450 9.12 -1.99 -26.67
N CYS A 451 9.68 -3.15 -26.32
CA CYS A 451 11.09 -3.45 -26.63
C CYS A 451 11.37 -3.47 -28.14
N ALA A 452 10.39 -3.86 -28.97
CA ALA A 452 10.53 -3.80 -30.41
C ALA A 452 10.67 -2.37 -30.95
N MET A 453 10.03 -1.38 -30.31
CA MET A 453 10.05 0.04 -30.69
C MET A 453 11.28 0.80 -30.22
N VAL A 454 12.05 0.28 -29.26
CA VAL A 454 13.31 0.90 -28.82
C VAL A 454 14.31 0.89 -29.99
N GLU A 455 14.88 2.06 -30.31
CA GLU A 455 15.79 2.25 -31.45
C GLU A 455 17.26 2.04 -31.09
N ASN A 456 17.70 2.49 -29.91
CA ASN A 456 19.08 2.33 -29.46
C ASN A 456 19.36 0.85 -29.13
N GLU A 457 20.37 0.25 -29.75
CA GLU A 457 20.67 -1.18 -29.57
C GLU A 457 20.98 -1.55 -28.12
N GLY A 458 21.71 -0.72 -27.36
CA GLY A 458 22.05 -1.02 -25.97
C GLY A 458 20.84 -0.96 -25.03
N GLU A 459 19.92 -0.02 -25.24
CA GLU A 459 18.66 0.02 -24.51
C GLU A 459 17.73 -1.12 -24.90
N LYS A 460 17.75 -1.50 -26.19
CA LYS A 460 16.97 -2.62 -26.71
C LYS A 460 17.45 -3.95 -26.14
N ASP A 461 18.77 -4.13 -26.04
CA ASP A 461 19.41 -5.23 -25.33
C ASP A 461 18.92 -5.30 -23.87
N ALA A 462 19.00 -4.20 -23.12
CA ALA A 462 18.53 -4.17 -21.73
C ALA A 462 17.02 -4.48 -21.60
N CYS A 463 16.19 -3.92 -22.49
CA CYS A 463 14.75 -4.17 -22.53
C CYS A 463 14.43 -5.65 -22.76
N TYR A 464 15.03 -6.28 -23.78
CA TYR A 464 14.80 -7.70 -24.06
C TYR A 464 15.31 -8.61 -22.95
N TRP A 465 16.48 -8.32 -22.37
CA TRP A 465 16.98 -9.10 -21.23
C TRP A 465 16.00 -9.05 -20.05
N THR A 466 15.51 -7.85 -19.73
CA THR A 466 14.53 -7.60 -18.66
C THR A 466 13.28 -8.45 -18.84
N ILE A 467 12.66 -8.43 -20.02
CA ILE A 467 11.43 -9.18 -20.28
C ILE A 467 11.66 -10.69 -20.42
N ILE A 468 12.85 -11.14 -20.82
CA ILE A 468 13.20 -12.57 -20.87
C ILE A 468 13.36 -13.15 -19.47
N VAL A 469 14.07 -12.46 -18.58
CA VAL A 469 14.19 -12.88 -17.17
C VAL A 469 12.83 -12.89 -16.51
N ARG A 470 12.00 -11.87 -16.76
CA ARG A 470 10.63 -11.82 -16.24
C ARG A 470 9.75 -12.95 -16.78
N ALA A 471 9.81 -13.24 -18.08
CA ALA A 471 9.06 -14.34 -18.69
C ALA A 471 9.40 -15.68 -18.05
N ARG A 472 10.67 -15.93 -17.75
CA ARG A 472 11.10 -17.15 -17.07
C ARG A 472 10.42 -17.31 -15.72
N ASP A 473 10.28 -16.23 -14.98
CA ASP A 473 9.71 -16.26 -13.63
C ASP A 473 8.18 -16.32 -13.63
N VAL A 474 7.52 -15.68 -14.61
CA VAL A 474 6.05 -15.60 -14.73
C VAL A 474 5.45 -16.81 -15.46
N PHE A 475 6.15 -17.39 -16.44
CA PHE A 475 5.72 -18.60 -17.14
C PHE A 475 6.31 -19.83 -16.45
N THR A 476 5.55 -20.37 -15.50
CA THR A 476 5.97 -21.49 -14.64
C THR A 476 6.13 -22.83 -15.35
N THR A 477 5.70 -22.95 -16.62
CA THR A 477 5.94 -24.14 -17.44
C THR A 477 6.93 -23.86 -18.57
N LYS A 478 7.80 -24.85 -18.85
CA LYS A 478 8.75 -24.76 -19.98
C LYS A 478 8.05 -24.46 -21.31
N GLN A 479 6.89 -25.08 -21.55
CA GLN A 479 6.14 -24.88 -22.79
C GLN A 479 5.68 -23.43 -22.95
N GLU A 480 5.21 -22.79 -21.88
CA GLU A 480 4.80 -21.38 -21.92
C GLU A 480 6.00 -20.45 -22.14
N PHE A 481 7.12 -20.70 -21.45
CA PHE A 481 8.35 -19.92 -21.65
C PHE A 481 8.90 -20.06 -23.07
N ASP A 482 8.95 -21.29 -23.61
CA ASP A 482 9.38 -21.54 -25.00
C ASP A 482 8.46 -20.85 -26.02
N ASN A 483 7.16 -20.84 -25.77
CA ASN A 483 6.18 -20.11 -26.59
C ASN A 483 6.41 -18.60 -26.57
N PHE A 484 6.74 -18.02 -25.40
CA PHE A 484 7.13 -16.62 -25.30
C PHE A 484 8.41 -16.35 -26.10
N CYS A 485 9.46 -17.14 -25.90
CA CYS A 485 10.75 -16.99 -26.57
C CYS A 485 10.66 -17.11 -28.10
N ALA A 486 9.75 -17.94 -28.63
CA ALA A 486 9.52 -18.07 -30.06
C ALA A 486 9.07 -16.76 -30.74
N ARG A 487 8.52 -15.81 -29.96
CA ARG A 487 8.03 -14.50 -30.44
C ARG A 487 9.12 -13.44 -30.47
N ILE A 488 10.27 -13.69 -29.83
CA ILE A 488 11.40 -12.76 -29.76
C ILE A 488 12.26 -12.88 -31.02
N ASP A 489 12.79 -11.75 -31.49
CA ASP A 489 13.73 -11.73 -32.61
C ASP A 489 14.96 -12.62 -32.33
N PRO A 490 15.49 -13.35 -33.33
CA PRO A 490 16.62 -14.27 -33.16
C PRO A 490 17.85 -13.68 -32.45
N GLN A 491 18.12 -12.38 -32.60
CA GLN A 491 19.24 -11.72 -31.94
C GLN A 491 19.22 -11.87 -30.41
N TRP A 492 18.04 -11.66 -29.80
CA TRP A 492 17.83 -11.73 -28.35
C TRP A 492 17.30 -13.07 -27.89
N ARG A 493 16.62 -13.84 -28.76
CA ARG A 493 16.09 -15.18 -28.44
C ARG A 493 17.15 -16.12 -27.86
N LYS A 494 18.41 -15.98 -28.29
CA LYS A 494 19.54 -16.78 -27.76
C LYS A 494 19.71 -16.65 -26.24
N TRP A 495 19.27 -15.55 -25.64
CA TRP A 495 19.34 -15.31 -24.20
C TRP A 495 18.29 -16.09 -23.40
N CYS A 496 17.23 -16.59 -24.04
CA CYS A 496 16.27 -17.47 -23.37
C CYS A 496 16.95 -18.73 -22.81
N ALA A 497 17.91 -19.30 -23.54
CA ALA A 497 18.68 -20.45 -23.06
C ALA A 497 19.57 -20.09 -21.85
N THR A 498 20.11 -18.86 -21.80
CA THR A 498 20.87 -18.37 -20.65
C THR A 498 19.98 -18.17 -19.44
N ALA A 499 18.81 -17.56 -19.62
CA ALA A 499 17.84 -17.35 -18.53
C ALA A 499 17.34 -18.69 -17.97
N GLU A 500 17.08 -19.68 -18.82
CA GLU A 500 16.68 -21.03 -18.42
C GLU A 500 17.78 -21.73 -17.61
N ALA A 501 19.05 -21.61 -18.01
CA ALA A 501 20.16 -22.24 -17.31
C ALA A 501 20.39 -21.72 -15.88
N GLN A 502 20.03 -20.46 -15.60
CA GLN A 502 20.13 -19.86 -14.27
C GLN A 502 19.15 -20.45 -13.23
N LEU A 503 18.23 -21.34 -13.63
CA LEU A 503 17.34 -22.09 -12.71
C LEU A 503 17.99 -23.34 -12.10
N SER A 504 19.05 -23.86 -12.72
CA SER A 504 19.69 -25.12 -12.33
C SER A 504 20.93 -24.94 -11.44
N SER A 505 21.23 -23.69 -11.06
CA SER A 505 22.36 -23.26 -10.23
C SER A 505 21.83 -22.53 -9.02
#